data_AF-A0AAU2YL56-F1
#
_entry.id   AF-A0AAU2YL56-F1
#
_cell.length_a   1.000
_cell.length_b   1.000
_cell.length_c   1.000
_cell.angle_alpha   90.00
_cell.angle_beta   90.00
_cell.angle_gamma   90.00
#
_symmetry.space_group_name_H-M   'P 1'
#
loop_
_entity.id
_entity.type
_entity.pdbx_description
1 polymer ?
#
loop_
_entity_poly.entity_id
_entity_poly.type
_entity_poly.pdbx_seq_one_letter_code
_entity_poly.pdbx_strand_id
1 'polypeptide(L)'
;MNWTYSERWNKLTERPMTPLTEKKARSRHSTGQLYTAVPASDTQGSPALRVEIRWETEYAGVIFMDHYGRDELRYSFSVINGRLFLDGVRRYEYGNSTVRGGYANATYMESYDFTPDGIAHRTVESGADSSRESREMDVTLNWERVPEFGEYNSLVRRDREHP
;
A
#
# COMPACT_ATOMS: atom_id res chain seq x y z
N MET A 1 6.04 -15.72 -5.49
CA MET A 1 4.85 -15.14 -6.15
C MET A 1 5.29 -14.62 -7.50
N ASN A 2 4.54 -14.85 -8.58
CA ASN A 2 4.85 -14.25 -9.88
C ASN A 2 4.19 -12.87 -9.99
N TRP A 3 4.83 -11.94 -10.69
CA TRP A 3 4.38 -10.55 -10.78
C TRP A 3 4.18 -10.11 -12.23
N THR A 4 3.14 -9.34 -12.44
CA THR A 4 2.93 -8.51 -13.63
C THR A 4 3.20 -7.05 -13.28
N TYR A 5 3.61 -6.26 -14.26
CA TYR A 5 4.07 -4.89 -14.01
C TYR A 5 3.36 -3.88 -14.93
N SER A 6 3.19 -2.67 -14.41
CA SER A 6 2.73 -1.52 -15.18
C SER A 6 3.35 -0.23 -14.68
N GLU A 7 3.23 0.85 -15.45
CA GLU A 7 3.75 2.14 -15.01
C GLU A 7 3.01 2.67 -13.79
N ARG A 8 1.68 2.52 -13.84
CA ARG A 8 0.75 2.81 -12.75
C ARG A 8 -0.42 1.84 -12.85
N TRP A 9 -1.24 1.83 -11.82
CA TRP A 9 -2.53 1.15 -11.86
C TRP A 9 -3.67 2.16 -12.00
N ASN A 10 -4.61 1.88 -12.90
CA ASN A 10 -5.81 2.71 -13.05
C ASN A 10 -6.84 2.30 -12.00
N LYS A 11 -7.00 3.11 -10.94
CA LYS A 11 -7.95 2.83 -9.84
C LYS A 11 -9.43 2.92 -10.25
N LEU A 12 -9.74 3.57 -11.38
CA LEU A 12 -11.11 3.67 -11.90
C LEU A 12 -11.49 2.46 -12.77
N THR A 13 -10.52 1.88 -13.51
CA THR A 13 -10.79 0.75 -14.40
C THR A 13 -10.25 -0.59 -13.88
N GLU A 14 -9.42 -0.60 -12.83
CA GLU A 14 -8.72 -1.78 -12.26
C GLU A 14 -7.92 -2.48 -13.36
N ARG A 15 -7.18 -1.67 -14.12
CA ARG A 15 -6.33 -2.15 -15.21
C ARG A 15 -4.96 -1.49 -15.15
N PRO A 16 -3.92 -2.18 -15.64
CA PRO A 16 -2.60 -1.60 -15.75
C PRO A 16 -2.64 -0.38 -16.68
N MET A 17 -2.17 0.78 -16.20
CA MET A 17 -1.82 1.90 -17.07
C MET A 17 -0.46 1.60 -17.67
N THR A 18 -0.44 1.36 -18.98
CA THR A 18 0.79 1.04 -19.73
C THR A 18 1.50 -0.20 -19.14
N PRO A 19 1.11 -1.42 -19.54
CA PRO A 19 1.79 -2.64 -19.13
C PRO A 19 3.29 -2.58 -19.40
N LEU A 20 4.08 -3.07 -18.46
CA LEU A 20 5.53 -3.14 -18.55
C LEU A 20 5.99 -4.58 -18.69
N THR A 21 7.01 -4.79 -19.52
CA THR A 21 7.79 -6.02 -19.46
C THR A 21 8.61 -6.05 -18.17
N GLU A 22 8.97 -7.23 -17.68
CA GLU A 22 9.83 -7.37 -16.50
C GLU A 22 11.14 -6.58 -16.65
N LYS A 23 11.77 -6.62 -17.84
CA LYS A 23 12.99 -5.85 -18.12
C LYS A 23 12.80 -4.34 -17.91
N LYS A 24 11.68 -3.78 -18.36
CA LYS A 24 11.38 -2.35 -18.18
C LYS A 24 11.08 -2.02 -16.72
N ALA A 25 10.31 -2.86 -16.04
CA ALA A 25 10.00 -2.68 -14.62
C ALA A 25 11.27 -2.78 -13.74
N ARG A 26 12.16 -3.73 -14.03
CA ARG A 26 13.47 -3.87 -13.37
C ARG A 26 14.35 -2.64 -13.60
N SER A 27 14.37 -2.11 -14.82
CA SER A 27 15.06 -0.87 -15.13
C SER A 27 14.53 0.29 -14.30
N ARG A 28 13.20 0.42 -14.18
CA ARG A 28 12.56 1.45 -13.34
C ARG A 28 12.89 1.30 -11.87
N HIS A 29 12.90 0.07 -11.36
CA HIS A 29 13.35 -0.21 -10.00
C HIS A 29 14.79 0.26 -9.78
N SER A 30 15.72 -0.06 -10.68
CA SER A 30 17.12 0.39 -10.53
C SER A 30 17.31 1.90 -10.68
N THR A 31 16.46 2.59 -11.45
CA THR A 31 16.54 4.05 -11.66
C THR A 31 15.64 4.83 -10.70
N GLY A 32 14.87 4.15 -9.85
CA GLY A 32 13.95 4.74 -8.87
C GLY A 32 12.63 5.26 -9.44
N GLN A 33 12.37 5.05 -10.73
CA GLN A 33 11.13 5.46 -11.38
C GLN A 33 9.94 4.64 -10.90
N LEU A 34 8.76 5.27 -10.88
CA LEU A 34 7.53 4.62 -10.45
C LEU A 34 7.18 3.41 -11.33
N TYR A 35 6.83 2.32 -10.67
CA TYR A 35 6.11 1.21 -11.27
C TYR A 35 5.17 0.56 -10.25
N THR A 36 4.19 -0.18 -10.76
CA THR A 36 3.31 -1.01 -9.95
C THR A 36 3.56 -2.49 -10.29
N ALA A 37 3.70 -3.31 -9.27
CA ALA A 37 3.71 -4.76 -9.35
C ALA A 37 2.38 -5.32 -8.82
N VAL A 38 1.80 -6.26 -9.55
CA VAL A 38 0.55 -6.93 -9.22
C VAL A 38 0.77 -8.43 -9.32
N PRO A 39 0.32 -9.26 -8.35
CA PRO A 39 0.46 -10.69 -8.48
C PRO A 39 -0.15 -11.18 -9.80
N ALA A 40 0.57 -12.03 -10.51
CA ALA A 40 0.02 -12.71 -11.68
C ALA A 40 -1.14 -13.59 -11.20
N SER A 41 -2.37 -13.26 -11.59
CA SER A 41 -3.55 -14.08 -11.33
C SER A 41 -3.95 -14.81 -12.61
N ASP A 42 -4.32 -16.08 -12.48
CA ASP A 42 -4.89 -16.88 -13.57
C ASP A 42 -6.39 -16.56 -13.79
N THR A 43 -7.02 -15.78 -12.89
CA THR A 43 -8.43 -15.41 -12.96
C THR A 43 -8.62 -13.98 -13.47
N GLN A 44 -9.58 -13.78 -14.39
CA GLN A 44 -10.04 -12.45 -14.80
C GLN A 44 -10.70 -11.74 -13.62
N GLY A 45 -10.07 -10.71 -13.07
CA GLY A 45 -10.62 -9.93 -11.97
C GLY A 45 -9.71 -8.77 -11.54
N SER A 46 -10.23 -7.91 -10.68
CA SER A 46 -9.45 -6.92 -9.94
C SER A 46 -8.39 -7.63 -9.10
N PRO A 47 -7.13 -7.16 -9.08
CA PRO A 47 -6.14 -7.77 -8.21
C PRO A 47 -6.55 -7.62 -6.75
N ALA A 48 -6.20 -8.58 -5.91
CA ALA A 48 -6.38 -8.46 -4.46
C ALA A 48 -5.27 -7.64 -3.80
N LEU A 49 -4.17 -7.38 -4.51
CA LEU A 49 -2.95 -6.76 -4.00
C LEU A 49 -2.22 -5.97 -5.09
N ARG A 50 -1.71 -4.79 -4.74
CA ARG A 50 -0.81 -3.98 -5.57
C ARG A 50 0.38 -3.52 -4.73
N VAL A 51 1.56 -3.51 -5.32
CA VAL A 51 2.78 -2.94 -4.75
C VAL A 51 3.25 -1.80 -5.63
N GLU A 52 3.34 -0.59 -5.08
CA GLU A 52 3.85 0.59 -5.77
C GLU A 52 5.25 0.91 -5.26
N ILE A 53 6.20 1.16 -6.16
CA ILE A 53 7.60 1.42 -5.82
C ILE A 53 8.07 2.67 -6.54
N ARG A 54 8.67 3.61 -5.82
CA ARG A 54 9.30 4.82 -6.40
C ARG A 54 10.46 5.31 -5.52
N TRP A 55 11.67 4.87 -5.83
CA TRP A 55 12.87 5.26 -5.06
C TRP A 55 13.31 6.71 -5.27
N GLU A 56 12.95 7.35 -6.39
CA GLU A 56 13.17 8.80 -6.58
C GLU A 56 12.54 9.67 -5.49
N THR A 57 11.45 9.18 -4.89
CA THR A 57 10.75 9.85 -3.79
C THR A 57 10.76 9.00 -2.53
N GLU A 58 11.71 8.05 -2.44
CA GLU A 58 11.93 7.23 -1.25
C GLU A 58 10.67 6.50 -0.77
N TYR A 59 9.79 6.09 -1.70
CA TYR A 59 8.45 5.57 -1.37
C TYR A 59 8.25 4.13 -1.81
N ALA A 60 7.60 3.35 -0.94
CA ALA A 60 6.91 2.13 -1.32
C ALA A 60 5.49 2.11 -0.73
N GLY A 61 4.54 1.54 -1.47
CA GLY A 61 3.17 1.36 -1.05
C GLY A 61 2.69 -0.07 -1.26
N VAL A 62 1.95 -0.62 -0.32
CA VAL A 62 1.25 -1.90 -0.47
C VAL A 62 -0.23 -1.67 -0.27
N ILE A 63 -1.04 -2.08 -1.24
CA ILE A 63 -2.49 -1.84 -1.24
C ILE A 63 -3.20 -3.17 -1.41
N PHE A 64 -3.95 -3.56 -0.39
CA PHE A 64 -4.88 -4.69 -0.43
C PHE A 64 -6.26 -4.17 -0.82
N MET A 65 -6.94 -4.92 -1.68
CA MET A 65 -8.28 -4.55 -2.15
C MET A 65 -9.32 -5.57 -1.70
N ASP A 66 -10.55 -5.08 -1.50
CA ASP A 66 -11.71 -5.93 -1.30
C ASP A 66 -12.16 -6.61 -2.60
N HIS A 67 -13.20 -7.43 -2.52
CA HIS A 67 -13.78 -8.16 -3.66
C HIS A 67 -14.38 -7.26 -4.75
N TYR A 68 -14.65 -5.98 -4.45
CA TYR A 68 -15.11 -5.00 -5.43
C TYR A 68 -13.96 -4.17 -6.03
N GLY A 69 -12.70 -4.46 -5.65
CA GLY A 69 -11.50 -3.77 -6.15
C GLY A 69 -11.28 -2.40 -5.50
N ARG A 70 -11.81 -2.16 -4.30
CA ARG A 70 -11.61 -0.92 -3.53
C ARG A 70 -10.46 -1.11 -2.54
N ASP A 71 -9.71 -0.05 -2.27
CA ASP A 71 -8.61 -0.07 -1.29
C ASP A 71 -9.20 -0.41 0.09
N GLU A 72 -8.86 -1.57 0.65
CA GLU A 72 -9.31 -2.02 1.98
C GLU A 72 -8.26 -1.69 3.04
N LEU A 73 -6.99 -1.89 2.69
CA LEU A 73 -5.85 -1.67 3.56
C LEU A 73 -4.67 -1.16 2.74
N ARG A 74 -4.02 -0.10 3.23
CA ARG A 74 -2.82 0.47 2.62
C ARG A 74 -1.70 0.61 3.64
N TYR A 75 -0.54 0.07 3.29
CA TYR A 75 0.73 0.36 3.94
C TYR A 75 1.53 1.36 3.11
N SER A 76 2.10 2.35 3.78
CA SER A 76 2.99 3.36 3.20
C SER A 76 4.34 3.27 3.90
N PHE A 77 5.40 3.23 3.10
CA PHE A 77 6.76 3.16 3.58
C PHE A 77 7.59 4.29 3.00
N SER A 78 8.46 4.82 3.84
CA SER A 78 9.49 5.78 3.47
C SER A 78 10.87 5.15 3.62
N VAL A 79 11.80 5.46 2.73
CA VAL A 79 13.20 5.06 2.90
C VAL A 79 13.87 6.02 3.87
N ILE A 80 14.40 5.48 4.96
CA ILE A 80 15.16 6.22 5.98
C ILE A 80 16.46 5.46 6.20
N ASN A 81 17.60 6.12 5.96
CA ASN A 81 18.94 5.53 6.12
C ASN A 81 19.10 4.18 5.40
N GLY A 82 18.55 4.06 4.18
CA GLY A 82 18.65 2.84 3.36
C GLY A 82 17.77 1.68 3.80
N ARG A 83 16.81 1.90 4.70
CA ARG A 83 15.80 0.93 5.14
C ARG A 83 14.40 1.49 4.90
N LEU A 84 13.43 0.61 4.68
CA LEU A 84 12.03 1.04 4.62
C LEU A 84 11.47 1.11 6.04
N PHE A 85 10.81 2.21 6.36
CA PHE A 85 10.05 2.39 7.60
C PHE A 85 8.57 2.45 7.26
N LEU A 86 7.75 1.62 7.89
CA LEU A 86 6.30 1.71 7.81
C LEU A 86 5.83 2.96 8.54
N ASP A 87 5.60 4.02 7.78
CA ASP A 87 5.15 5.33 8.29
C ASP A 87 3.63 5.46 8.32
N GLY A 88 2.89 4.58 7.62
CA GLY A 88 1.46 4.76 7.45
C GLY A 88 0.70 3.46 7.26
N VAL A 89 -0.37 3.27 8.02
CA VAL A 89 -1.38 2.24 7.84
C VAL A 89 -2.73 2.92 7.66
N ARG A 90 -3.49 2.58 6.63
CA ARG A 90 -4.85 3.11 6.39
C ARG A 90 -5.80 1.96 6.09
N ARG A 91 -6.90 1.87 6.84
CA ARG A 91 -7.98 0.90 6.68
C ARG A 91 -9.24 1.62 6.24
N TYR A 92 -9.99 1.01 5.33
CA TYR A 92 -11.23 1.55 4.81
C TYR A 92 -12.34 0.50 4.90
N GLU A 93 -13.51 0.92 5.36
CA GLU A 93 -14.72 0.11 5.27
C GLU A 93 -15.79 0.88 4.51
N TYR A 94 -16.57 0.15 3.72
CA TYR A 94 -17.58 0.72 2.81
C TYR A 94 -19.01 0.29 3.17
N GLY A 95 -19.19 -0.22 4.40
CA GLY A 95 -20.45 -0.78 4.88
C GLY A 95 -21.02 -1.83 3.92
N ASN A 96 -22.32 -1.72 3.63
CA ASN A 96 -23.02 -2.63 2.72
C ASN A 96 -22.92 -2.23 1.23
N SER A 97 -22.13 -1.20 0.90
CA SER A 97 -22.00 -0.76 -0.49
C SER A 97 -21.29 -1.82 -1.31
N THR A 98 -21.90 -2.19 -2.43
CA THR A 98 -21.29 -3.03 -3.48
C THR A 98 -20.79 -2.21 -4.66
N VAL A 99 -21.02 -0.89 -4.61
CA VAL A 99 -20.60 0.03 -5.66
C VAL A 99 -19.09 0.22 -5.55
N ARG A 100 -18.42 0.01 -6.69
CA ARG A 100 -17.02 0.34 -6.84
C ARG A 100 -16.82 1.84 -6.62
N GLY A 101 -15.89 2.22 -5.76
CA GLY A 101 -15.69 3.59 -5.32
C GLY A 101 -14.26 3.84 -4.82
N GLY A 102 -13.87 5.11 -4.74
CA GLY A 102 -12.62 5.50 -4.09
C GLY A 102 -12.78 5.59 -2.57
N TYR A 103 -11.69 5.90 -1.87
CA TYR A 103 -11.68 6.13 -0.41
C TYR A 103 -12.74 7.15 0.05
N ALA A 104 -13.12 8.12 -0.81
CA ALA A 104 -14.16 9.10 -0.52
C ALA A 104 -15.57 8.50 -0.28
N ASN A 105 -15.77 7.24 -0.68
CA ASN A 105 -17.02 6.51 -0.44
C ASN A 105 -16.94 5.59 0.78
N ALA A 106 -15.82 5.58 1.52
CA ALA A 106 -15.69 4.81 2.74
C ALA A 106 -16.62 5.39 3.82
N THR A 107 -17.34 4.52 4.52
CA THR A 107 -18.17 4.89 5.67
C THR A 107 -17.34 5.01 6.95
N TYR A 108 -16.19 4.33 6.97
CA TYR A 108 -15.24 4.33 8.07
C TYR A 108 -13.81 4.32 7.50
N MET A 109 -12.93 5.13 8.10
CA MET A 109 -11.51 5.10 7.85
C MET A 109 -10.77 5.13 9.19
N GLU A 110 -9.78 4.26 9.33
CA GLU A 110 -8.83 4.29 10.44
C GLU A 110 -7.42 4.39 9.88
N SER A 111 -6.63 5.33 10.39
CA SER A 111 -5.24 5.48 10.00
C SER A 111 -4.30 5.58 11.19
N TYR A 112 -3.12 5.00 11.03
CA TYR A 112 -1.98 5.17 11.92
C TYR A 112 -0.85 5.79 11.13
N ASP A 113 -0.37 6.95 11.56
CA ASP A 113 0.87 7.54 11.07
C ASP A 113 1.95 7.34 12.15
N PHE A 114 3.04 6.68 11.79
CA PHE A 114 4.14 6.36 12.70
C PHE A 114 5.34 7.25 12.44
N THR A 115 6.08 7.54 13.51
CA THR A 115 7.37 8.22 13.44
C THR A 115 8.49 7.29 13.89
N PRO A 116 9.73 7.47 13.39
CA PRO A 116 10.88 6.64 13.78
C PRO A 116 11.23 6.69 15.28
N ASP A 117 10.86 7.76 15.97
CA ASP A 117 11.05 7.95 17.41
C ASP A 117 9.94 7.30 18.27
N GLY A 118 9.01 6.57 17.65
CA GLY A 118 8.04 5.74 18.37
C GLY A 118 6.73 6.43 18.69
N ILE A 119 6.37 7.51 17.99
CA ILE A 119 5.05 8.13 18.12
C ILE A 119 4.11 7.54 17.06
N ALA A 120 2.93 7.11 17.49
CA ALA A 120 1.85 6.71 16.60
C ALA A 120 0.69 7.71 16.74
N HIS A 121 0.30 8.32 15.62
CA HIS A 121 -0.92 9.12 15.52
C HIS A 121 -2.04 8.30 14.93
N ARG A 122 -3.05 8.01 15.72
CA ARG A 122 -4.26 7.32 15.25
C ARG A 122 -5.31 8.35 14.89
N THR A 123 -5.90 8.21 13.70
CA THR A 123 -7.05 9.00 13.26
C THR A 123 -8.19 8.05 12.89
N VAL A 124 -9.39 8.33 13.36
CA VAL A 124 -10.60 7.59 13.00
C VAL A 124 -11.60 8.58 12.43
N GLU A 125 -12.13 8.27 11.25
CA GLU A 125 -13.18 9.03 10.59
C GLU A 125 -14.38 8.11 10.33
N SER A 126 -15.57 8.54 10.74
CA SER A 126 -16.81 7.78 10.57
C SER A 126 -17.95 8.74 10.28
N GLY A 127 -18.41 8.78 9.03
CA GLY A 127 -19.41 9.76 8.59
C GLY A 127 -18.91 11.20 8.78
N ALA A 128 -19.59 11.98 9.63
CA ALA A 128 -19.20 13.36 9.93
C ALA A 128 -18.25 13.47 11.14
N ASP A 129 -18.03 12.38 11.87
CA ASP A 129 -17.21 12.37 13.07
C ASP A 129 -15.75 12.06 12.73
N SER A 130 -14.84 12.75 13.43
CA SER A 130 -13.40 12.51 13.35
C SER A 130 -12.77 12.61 14.73
N SER A 131 -11.85 11.70 15.03
CA SER A 131 -11.05 11.73 16.26
C SER A 131 -9.58 11.47 15.95
N ARG A 132 -8.70 12.06 16.76
CA ARG A 132 -7.25 11.89 16.64
C ARG A 132 -6.62 11.75 18.01
N GLU A 133 -5.77 10.75 18.18
CA GLU A 133 -5.02 10.50 19.40
C GLU A 133 -3.56 10.18 19.08
N SER A 134 -2.68 10.35 20.07
CA SER A 134 -1.25 10.06 19.93
C SER A 134 -0.80 9.21 21.10
N ARG A 135 0.02 8.20 20.84
CA ARG A 135 0.62 7.35 21.86
C ARG A 135 2.05 6.97 21.50
N GLU A 136 2.86 6.72 22.52
CA GLU A 136 4.15 6.07 22.35
C GLU A 136 3.95 4.58 22.03
N MET A 137 4.84 4.07 21.18
CA MET A 137 4.75 2.74 20.59
C MET A 137 6.14 2.20 20.27
N ASP A 138 6.35 0.90 20.49
CA ASP A 138 7.52 0.22 19.94
C ASP A 138 7.36 0.05 18.43
N VAL A 139 8.21 0.74 17.67
CA VAL A 139 8.22 0.73 16.20
C VAL A 139 9.37 -0.12 15.64
N THR A 140 10.03 -0.93 16.46
CA THR A 140 11.16 -1.78 16.02
C THR A 140 10.76 -2.70 14.87
N LEU A 141 9.51 -3.18 14.87
CA LEU A 141 8.96 -4.06 13.83
C LEU A 141 8.47 -3.33 12.56
N ASN A 142 8.43 -1.99 12.57
CA ASN A 142 8.04 -1.19 11.40
C ASN A 142 9.15 -1.10 10.35
N TRP A 143 10.34 -1.62 10.65
CA TRP A 143 11.50 -1.52 9.77
C TRP A 143 11.69 -2.75 8.88
N GLU A 144 11.89 -2.49 7.60
CA GLU A 144 12.10 -3.48 6.55
C GLU A 144 13.40 -3.19 5.81
N ARG A 145 13.95 -4.21 5.13
CA ARG A 145 14.98 -3.97 4.12
C ARG A 145 14.33 -3.41 2.86
N VAL A 146 15.05 -2.58 2.10
CA VAL A 146 14.64 -2.24 0.74
C VAL A 146 14.62 -3.53 -0.08
N PRO A 147 13.49 -3.91 -0.71
CA PRO A 147 13.39 -5.16 -1.42
C PRO A 147 14.19 -5.12 -2.72
N GLU A 148 14.78 -6.24 -3.10
CA GLU A 148 15.22 -6.43 -4.47
C GLU A 148 14.01 -6.49 -5.42
N PHE A 149 14.24 -6.25 -6.71
CA PHE A 149 13.18 -6.30 -7.70
C PHE A 149 12.50 -7.68 -7.74
N GLY A 150 11.19 -7.70 -7.48
CA GLY A 150 10.36 -8.92 -7.45
C GLY A 150 10.21 -9.55 -6.05
N GLU A 151 11.05 -9.17 -5.10
CA GLU A 151 11.11 -9.77 -3.76
C GLU A 151 10.30 -8.98 -2.72
N TYR A 152 9.00 -8.79 -2.99
CA TYR A 152 8.12 -7.95 -2.16
C TYR A 152 7.48 -8.69 -0.97
N ASN A 153 7.85 -9.96 -0.72
CA ASN A 153 7.19 -10.84 0.26
C ASN A 153 7.17 -10.24 1.69
N SER A 154 8.23 -9.55 2.12
CA SER A 154 8.27 -8.91 3.44
C SER A 154 7.28 -7.74 3.56
N LEU A 155 7.04 -7.02 2.46
CA LEU A 155 6.15 -5.86 2.44
C LEU A 155 4.67 -6.27 2.46
N VAL A 156 4.31 -7.37 1.80
CA VAL A 156 2.92 -7.79 1.54
C VAL A 156 2.28 -8.61 2.67
N ARG A 157 2.88 -8.60 3.86
CA ARG A 157 2.33 -9.26 5.05
C ARG A 157 1.11 -8.49 5.54
N ARG A 158 -0.07 -9.13 5.52
CA ARG A 158 -1.34 -8.49 5.95
C ARG A 158 -1.40 -8.33 7.45
N ASP A 159 -0.99 -9.36 8.19
CA ASP A 159 -0.91 -9.32 9.66
C ASP A 159 0.40 -8.67 10.07
N ARG A 160 0.40 -7.34 10.05
CA ARG A 160 1.41 -6.56 10.78
C ARG A 160 0.81 -6.31 12.16
N GLU A 161 1.49 -6.80 13.21
CA GLU A 161 1.08 -6.58 14.59
C GLU A 161 0.94 -5.06 14.81
N HIS A 162 -0.32 -4.61 14.87
CA HIS A 162 -0.69 -3.24 15.19
C HIS A 162 -1.70 -3.33 16.34
N PRO A 163 -1.43 -2.73 17.51
CA PRO A 163 -2.28 -2.80 18.69
C PRO A 163 -3.53 -1.93 18.59
#